data_AF-A0A151ELS5-F1
#
_entry.id   AF-A0A151ELS5-F1
#
_cell.length_a   1.000
_cell.length_b   1.000
_cell.length_c   1.000
_cell.angle_alpha   90.00
_cell.angle_beta   90.00
_cell.angle_gamma   90.00
#
_symmetry.space_group_name_H-M   'P 1'
#
loop_
_entity.id
_entity.type
_entity.pdbx_description
1 polymer ?
#
loop_
_entity_poly.entity_id
_entity_poly.type
_entity_poly.pdbx_seq_one_letter_code
_entity_poly.pdbx_strand_id
1 'polypeptide(L)'
;MQNDPIESVLDDLLKLDDILGCMVASKTMISVMPDQSNFDPQVLELWDIIKRAMDDVFIVIREYSQTGLSEIEFRLQDYEVLFYILPDTENALVAIIPALANKGLLEVEMENARREIIELMKKQESERLATL
;
A
#
# COMPACT_ATOMS: atom_id res chain seq x y z
N MET A 1 -8.13 -18.74 11.99
CA MET A 1 -8.47 -17.84 10.89
C MET A 1 -7.18 -17.68 10.11
N GLN A 2 -7.16 -18.01 8.83
CA GLN A 2 -5.92 -17.90 8.05
C GLN A 2 -5.79 -16.42 7.69
N ASN A 3 -4.79 -15.74 8.27
CA ASN A 3 -4.51 -14.35 7.93
C ASN A 3 -4.27 -14.27 6.42
N ASP A 4 -4.75 -13.19 5.79
CA ASP A 4 -4.48 -12.96 4.37
C ASP A 4 -2.96 -12.96 4.19
N PRO A 5 -2.37 -13.74 3.27
CA PRO A 5 -0.92 -13.74 3.08
C PRO A 5 -0.38 -12.35 2.75
N ILE A 6 -1.18 -11.45 2.16
CA ILE A 6 -0.81 -10.05 1.95
C ILE A 6 -0.59 -9.32 3.29
N GLU A 7 -1.38 -9.63 4.32
CA GLU A 7 -1.26 -9.04 5.66
C GLU A 7 0.12 -9.34 6.27
N SER A 8 0.65 -10.55 6.06
CA SER A 8 2.00 -10.92 6.53
C SER A 8 3.10 -10.06 5.90
N VAL A 9 2.97 -9.73 4.62
CA VAL A 9 3.94 -8.85 3.92
C VAL A 9 3.88 -7.44 4.49
N LEU A 10 2.67 -6.95 4.80
CA LEU A 10 2.46 -5.64 5.41
C LEU A 10 2.99 -5.61 6.86
N ASP A 11 2.79 -6.67 7.63
CA ASP A 11 3.37 -6.83 8.97
C ASP A 11 4.89 -6.82 8.95
N ASP A 12 5.52 -7.40 7.92
CA ASP A 12 6.98 -7.36 7.74
C ASP A 12 7.46 -5.95 7.40
N LEU A 13 6.74 -5.20 6.56
CA LEU A 13 7.04 -3.79 6.28
C LEU A 13 6.95 -2.91 7.53
N LEU A 14 5.96 -3.13 8.40
CA LEU A 14 5.80 -2.37 9.66
C LEU A 14 6.95 -2.57 10.65
N LYS A 15 7.81 -3.58 10.47
CA LYS A 15 9.01 -3.77 11.30
C LYS A 15 10.14 -2.80 10.94
N LEU A 16 10.02 -2.08 9.82
CA LEU A 16 10.97 -1.04 9.43
C LEU A 16 10.67 0.24 10.21
N ASP A 17 11.68 0.75 10.93
CA ASP A 17 11.53 1.92 11.83
C ASP A 17 10.91 3.16 11.15
N ASP A 18 11.15 3.32 9.85
CA ASP A 18 10.67 4.47 9.08
C ASP A 18 9.29 4.25 8.43
N ILE A 19 8.68 3.06 8.54
CA ILE A 19 7.31 2.79 8.08
C ILE A 19 6.36 2.97 9.26
N LEU A 20 5.64 4.08 9.29
CA LEU A 20 4.71 4.42 10.37
C LEU A 20 3.33 3.78 10.19
N GLY A 21 3.01 3.36 8.96
CA GLY A 21 1.78 2.68 8.60
C GLY A 21 1.80 2.25 7.14
N CYS A 22 1.18 1.12 6.82
CA CYS A 22 1.09 0.61 5.45
C CYS A 22 -0.21 -0.17 5.20
N MET A 23 -0.61 -0.27 3.92
CA MET A 23 -1.76 -1.05 3.50
C MET A 23 -1.71 -1.38 2.01
N VAL A 24 -2.45 -2.39 1.58
CA VAL A 24 -2.89 -2.50 0.18
C VAL A 24 -4.26 -1.87 0.06
N ALA A 25 -4.31 -0.69 -0.54
CA ALA A 25 -5.53 0.01 -0.83
C ALA A 25 -6.20 -0.55 -2.09
N SER A 26 -7.51 -0.75 -2.03
CA SER A 26 -8.34 -1.06 -3.19
C SER A 26 -9.48 -0.05 -3.33
N LYS A 27 -9.74 0.36 -4.56
CA LYS A 27 -10.93 1.15 -4.92
C LYS A 27 -12.24 0.39 -4.62
N THR A 28 -12.22 -0.93 -4.55
CA THR A 28 -13.41 -1.74 -4.16
C THR A 28 -13.64 -1.81 -2.65
N MET A 29 -12.92 -0.99 -1.86
CA MET A 29 -12.96 -0.89 -0.40
C MET A 29 -12.43 -2.10 0.38
N ILE A 30 -12.19 -3.26 -0.25
CA ILE A 30 -11.50 -4.38 0.39
C ILE A 30 -10.00 -4.07 0.36
N SER A 31 -9.57 -3.28 1.35
CA SER A 31 -8.17 -3.00 1.59
C SER A 31 -7.63 -4.05 2.56
N VAL A 32 -6.44 -4.57 2.27
CA VAL A 32 -5.72 -5.40 3.25
C VAL A 32 -4.86 -4.45 4.07
N MET A 33 -5.01 -4.48 5.38
CA MET A 33 -4.20 -3.69 6.30
C MET A 33 -3.81 -4.54 7.51
N PRO A 34 -2.62 -4.33 8.09
CA PRO A 34 -2.29 -4.84 9.42
C PRO A 34 -3.27 -4.33 10.48
N ASP A 35 -3.21 -4.92 11.67
CA ASP A 35 -3.90 -4.37 12.84
C ASP A 35 -3.48 -2.90 13.04
N GLN A 36 -4.45 -1.97 12.99
CA GLN A 36 -4.20 -0.53 13.14
C GLN A 36 -3.57 -0.17 14.49
N SER A 37 -3.66 -1.04 15.51
CA SER A 37 -2.94 -0.85 16.77
C SER A 37 -1.42 -0.97 16.64
N ASN A 38 -0.92 -1.53 15.53
CA ASN A 38 0.50 -1.59 15.20
C ASN A 38 1.00 -0.34 14.46
N PHE A 39 0.11 0.57 14.04
CA PHE A 39 0.52 1.82 13.39
C PHE A 39 1.04 2.82 14.43
N ASP A 40 1.94 3.71 14.00
CA ASP A 40 2.36 4.82 14.86
C ASP A 40 1.14 5.69 15.20
N PRO A 41 0.94 6.07 16.48
CA PRO A 41 -0.20 6.89 16.89
C PRO A 41 -0.33 8.21 16.10
N GLN A 42 0.78 8.79 15.63
CA GLN A 42 0.79 10.01 14.85
C GLN A 42 0.15 9.83 13.47
N VAL A 43 0.19 8.61 12.92
CA VAL A 43 -0.43 8.28 11.64
C VAL A 43 -1.94 8.17 11.77
N LEU A 44 -2.46 7.77 12.94
CA LEU A 44 -3.89 7.63 13.15
C LEU A 44 -4.63 8.96 12.97
N GLU A 45 -3.99 10.09 13.28
CA GLU A 45 -4.55 11.44 13.04
C GLU A 45 -4.56 11.80 11.54
N LEU A 46 -3.56 11.34 10.78
CA LEU A 46 -3.44 11.58 9.33
C LEU A 46 -4.34 10.66 8.51
N TRP A 47 -4.74 9.52 9.10
CA TRP A 47 -5.46 8.44 8.45
C TRP A 47 -6.78 8.87 7.79
N ASP A 48 -7.57 9.67 8.50
CA ASP A 48 -8.85 10.16 7.98
C ASP A 48 -8.67 11.10 6.78
N ILE A 49 -7.55 11.83 6.73
CA ILE A 49 -7.20 12.69 5.59
C ILE A 49 -6.78 11.82 4.41
N ILE A 50 -5.91 10.84 4.65
CA ILE A 50 -5.42 9.93 3.61
C ILE A 50 -6.59 9.16 2.98
N LYS A 51 -7.50 8.60 3.78
CA LYS A 51 -8.70 7.92 3.28
C LYS A 51 -9.55 8.79 2.36
N ARG A 52 -9.75 10.06 2.71
CA ARG A 52 -10.50 10.99 1.86
C ARG A 52 -9.77 11.30 0.56
N ALA A 53 -8.45 11.49 0.63
CA ALA A 53 -7.63 11.76 -0.55
C ALA A 53 -7.49 10.54 -1.47
N MET A 54 -7.57 9.31 -0.94
CA MET A 54 -7.42 8.07 -1.70
C MET A 54 -8.41 7.96 -2.86
N ASP A 55 -9.66 8.39 -2.68
CA ASP A 55 -10.67 8.36 -3.75
C ASP A 55 -10.22 9.18 -4.97
N ASP A 56 -9.67 10.38 -4.73
CA ASP A 56 -9.14 11.25 -5.78
C ASP A 56 -7.87 10.66 -6.40
N VAL A 57 -7.00 10.04 -5.60
CA VAL A 57 -5.80 9.35 -6.08
C VAL A 57 -6.15 8.20 -7.02
N PHE A 58 -7.20 7.42 -6.72
CA PHE A 58 -7.63 6.33 -7.61
C PHE A 58 -8.19 6.82 -8.95
N ILE A 59 -8.71 8.05 -9.01
CA ILE A 59 -9.08 8.68 -10.29
C ILE A 59 -7.80 8.91 -11.12
N VAL A 60 -6.76 9.49 -10.51
CA VAL A 60 -5.46 9.70 -11.16
C VAL A 60 -4.85 8.37 -11.61
N ILE A 61 -4.84 7.35 -10.75
CA ILE A 61 -4.31 6.02 -11.08
C ILE A 61 -5.02 5.46 -12.30
N ARG A 62 -6.34 5.54 -12.37
CA ARG A 62 -7.10 5.02 -13.52
C ARG A 62 -6.70 5.71 -14.82
N GLU A 63 -6.64 7.04 -14.85
CA GLU A 63 -6.32 7.81 -16.05
C GLU A 63 -4.91 7.54 -16.56
N TYR A 64 -3.93 7.37 -15.66
CA TYR A 64 -2.53 7.18 -16.04
C TYR A 64 -2.06 5.71 -16.06
N SER A 65 -2.86 4.76 -15.58
CA SER A 65 -2.51 3.33 -15.54
C SER A 65 -2.02 2.80 -16.89
N GLN A 66 -2.69 3.19 -17.99
CA GLN A 66 -2.35 2.79 -19.36
C GLN A 66 -1.03 3.40 -19.87
N THR A 67 -0.49 4.40 -19.16
CA THR A 67 0.75 5.09 -19.51
C THR A 67 1.96 4.61 -18.70
N GLY A 68 1.78 3.59 -17.85
CA GLY A 68 2.85 3.01 -17.05
C GLY A 68 3.12 3.75 -15.74
N LEU A 69 2.11 4.42 -15.16
CA LEU A 69 2.23 5.01 -13.83
C LEU A 69 2.56 3.92 -12.79
N SER A 70 3.74 4.02 -12.17
CA SER A 70 4.20 3.09 -11.16
C SER A 70 4.03 3.61 -9.74
N GLU A 71 4.17 4.92 -9.52
CA GLU A 71 4.30 5.54 -8.19
C GLU A 71 3.65 6.92 -8.14
N ILE A 72 3.08 7.28 -6.98
CA ILE A 72 2.65 8.63 -6.63
C ILE A 72 3.17 8.95 -5.22
N GLU A 73 3.74 10.14 -5.05
CA GLU A 73 4.23 10.61 -3.75
C GLU A 73 3.53 11.91 -3.33
N PHE A 74 3.07 11.97 -2.08
CA PHE A 74 2.62 13.21 -1.46
C PHE A 74 3.48 13.52 -0.25
N ARG A 75 4.02 14.74 -0.23
CA ARG A 75 4.70 15.28 0.95
C ARG A 75 3.76 16.16 1.77
N LEU A 76 3.58 15.79 3.04
CA LEU A 76 2.64 16.39 3.98
C LEU A 76 3.39 16.83 5.23
N GLN A 77 3.96 18.05 5.19
CA GLN A 77 4.76 18.63 6.29
C GLN A 77 5.86 17.67 6.76
N ASP A 78 5.62 16.97 7.86
CA ASP A 78 6.54 16.06 8.53
C ASP A 78 6.44 14.60 8.04
N TYR A 79 5.52 14.32 7.11
CA TYR A 79 5.27 12.98 6.57
C TYR A 79 5.37 12.95 5.04
N GLU A 80 5.59 11.77 4.50
CA GLU A 80 5.37 11.44 3.10
C GLU A 80 4.44 10.23 3.00
N VAL A 81 3.52 10.27 2.04
CA VAL A 81 2.63 9.15 1.71
C VAL A 81 3.00 8.66 0.32
N LEU A 82 3.45 7.42 0.26
CA LEU A 82 3.93 6.77 -0.96
C LEU A 82 2.87 5.79 -1.44
N PHE A 83 2.53 5.87 -2.73
CA PHE A 83 1.61 4.96 -3.39
C PHE A 83 2.36 4.21 -4.48
N TYR A 84 2.52 2.90 -4.30
CA TYR A 84 3.11 1.99 -5.26
C TYR A 84 1.99 1.26 -6.00
N ILE A 85 1.76 1.62 -7.25
CA ILE A 85 0.65 1.12 -8.05
C ILE A 85 0.88 -0.35 -8.39
N LEU A 86 -0.13 -1.18 -8.18
CA LEU A 86 -0.12 -2.57 -8.59
C LEU A 86 -0.58 -2.65 -10.06
N PRO A 87 0.29 -3.00 -11.02
CA PRO A 87 -0.02 -2.94 -12.44
C PRO A 87 -1.26 -3.75 -12.82
N ASP A 88 -2.00 -3.29 -13.84
CA ASP A 88 -3.23 -3.92 -14.33
C ASP A 88 -4.35 -4.08 -13.29
N THR A 89 -4.25 -3.39 -12.15
CA THR A 89 -5.27 -3.36 -11.10
C THR A 89 -5.64 -1.93 -10.70
N GLU A 90 -6.77 -1.77 -10.00
CA GLU A 90 -7.13 -0.52 -9.32
C GLU A 90 -6.72 -0.57 -7.83
N ASN A 91 -5.51 -1.06 -7.56
CA ASN A 91 -4.96 -1.22 -6.22
C ASN A 91 -3.57 -0.55 -6.11
N ALA A 92 -3.21 -0.16 -4.90
CA ALA A 92 -1.89 0.39 -4.59
C ALA A 92 -1.40 -0.10 -3.22
N LEU A 93 -0.11 -0.43 -3.13
CA LEU A 93 0.58 -0.55 -1.87
C LEU A 93 0.89 0.87 -1.36
N VAL A 94 0.39 1.22 -0.19
CA VAL A 94 0.52 2.54 0.42
C VAL A 94 1.41 2.44 1.65
N ALA A 95 2.34 3.38 1.80
CA ALA A 95 3.13 3.55 3.01
C ALA A 95 3.13 5.01 3.47
N ILE A 96 3.18 5.22 4.78
CA ILE A 96 3.29 6.52 5.43
C ILE A 96 4.61 6.53 6.19
N ILE A 97 5.46 7.50 5.88
CA ILE A 97 6.82 7.58 6.39
C ILE A 97 7.13 8.99 6.91
N PRO A 98 8.12 9.19 7.79
CA PRO A 98 8.63 10.51 8.11
C PRO A 98 9.21 11.19 6.85
N ALA A 99 9.03 12.51 6.70
CA ALA A 99 9.54 13.26 5.55
C ALA A 99 11.08 13.34 5.48
N LEU A 100 11.78 12.89 6.51
CA LEU A 100 13.24 12.81 6.58
C LEU A 100 13.77 11.37 6.49
N ALA A 101 12.91 10.38 6.27
CA ALA A 101 13.30 8.98 6.18
C ALA A 101 14.21 8.69 4.98
N ASN A 102 14.99 7.60 5.08
CA ASN A 102 15.91 7.21 4.02
C ASN A 102 15.17 6.48 2.88
N LYS A 103 14.68 7.26 1.91
CA LYS A 103 13.89 6.74 0.79
C LYS A 103 14.61 5.71 -0.07
N GLY A 104 15.92 5.84 -0.29
CA GLY A 104 16.63 4.87 -1.13
C GLY A 104 16.61 3.44 -0.58
N LEU A 105 16.61 3.28 0.75
CA LEU A 105 16.42 1.96 1.38
C LEU A 105 14.96 1.52 1.31
N LEU A 106 14.03 2.44 1.63
CA LEU A 106 12.61 2.14 1.65
C LEU A 106 12.05 1.78 0.27
N GLU A 107 12.50 2.43 -0.80
CA GLU A 107 12.12 2.13 -2.18
C GLU A 107 12.39 0.66 -2.54
N VAL A 108 13.53 0.12 -2.09
CA VAL A 108 13.89 -1.28 -2.33
C VAL A 108 12.95 -2.21 -1.58
N GLU A 109 12.69 -1.96 -0.29
CA GLU A 109 11.80 -2.79 0.52
C GLU A 109 10.35 -2.72 0.04
N MET A 110 9.88 -1.54 -0.34
CA MET A 110 8.55 -1.31 -0.89
C MET A 110 8.36 -2.01 -2.24
N GLU A 111 9.35 -1.96 -3.14
CA GLU A 111 9.27 -2.67 -4.43
C GLU A 111 9.34 -4.19 -4.26
N ASN A 112 10.12 -4.68 -3.30
CA ASN A 112 10.16 -6.11 -2.98
C ASN A 112 8.79 -6.59 -2.46
N ALA A 113 8.21 -5.87 -1.50
CA ALA A 113 6.87 -6.13 -0.98
C ALA A 113 5.81 -6.04 -2.10
N ARG A 114 5.90 -5.04 -2.98
CA ARG A 114 4.99 -4.88 -4.13
C ARG A 114 4.99 -6.12 -5.01
N ARG A 115 6.17 -6.65 -5.35
CA ARG A 115 6.29 -7.86 -6.18
C ARG A 115 5.69 -9.08 -5.50
N GLU A 116 5.96 -9.25 -4.21
CA GLU A 116 5.42 -10.36 -3.43
C GLU A 116 3.89 -10.33 -3.37
N ILE A 117 3.32 -9.15 -3.08
CA ILE A 117 1.87 -8.93 -3.07
C ILE A 117 1.24 -9.26 -4.42
N ILE A 118 1.85 -8.83 -5.53
CA ILE A 118 1.37 -9.14 -6.89
C ILE A 118 1.32 -10.65 -7.12
N GLU A 119 2.36 -11.40 -6.72
CA GLU A 119 2.39 -12.85 -6.88
C GLU A 119 1.34 -13.55 -6.01
N LEU A 120 1.13 -13.08 -4.77
CA LEU A 120 0.08 -13.57 -3.89
C LEU A 120 -1.32 -13.35 -4.49
N MET A 121 -1.57 -12.16 -5.03
CA MET A 121 -2.84 -11.84 -5.69
C MET A 121 -3.13 -12.74 -6.89
N LYS A 122 -2.14 -12.95 -7.77
CA LYS A 122 -2.26 -13.86 -8.93
C LYS A 122 -2.57 -15.29 -8.50
N LYS A 123 -1.93 -15.76 -7.42
CA LYS A 123 -2.17 -17.10 -6.88
C LYS A 123 -3.58 -17.22 -6.32
N GLN A 124 -4.03 -16.26 -5.52
CA GLN A 124 -5.40 -16.23 -4.97
C GLN A 124 -6.46 -16.19 -6.08
N GLU A 125 -6.23 -15.41 -7.15
CA GLU A 125 -7.13 -15.37 -8.31
C GLU A 125 -7.18 -16.70 -9.05
N SER A 126 -6.02 -17.34 -9.27
CA SER A 126 -5.93 -18.66 -9.90
C SER A 126 -6.65 -19.75 -9.09
N GLU A 127 -6.48 -19.75 -7.77
CA GLU A 127 -7.18 -20.67 -6.85
C GLU A 127 -8.69 -20.45 -6.88
N ARG A 128 -9.14 -19.18 -6.89
CA ARG A 128 -10.56 -18.82 -6.99
C ARG A 128 -11.17 -19.32 -8.30
N LEU A 129 -10.48 -19.14 -9.43
CA LEU A 129 -10.93 -19.61 -10.74
C LEU A 129 -10.98 -21.14 -10.84
N ALA A 130 -10.07 -21.85 -10.17
CA ALA A 130 -10.06 -23.32 -10.14
C ALA A 130 -11.22 -23.93 -9.32
N THR A 131 -11.85 -23.14 -8.45
CA THR A 131 -13.00 -23.54 -7.63
C THR A 131 -14.37 -23.17 -8.20
N LEU A 132 -14.42 -22.48 -9.35
CA LEU A 132 -15.63 -22.12 -10.10
C LEU A 132 -15.95 -23.17 -11.18
#